data_AF-A0A1I4G5W8-F1
#
_entry.id   AF-A0A1I4G5W8-F1
#
_cell.length_a   1.000
_cell.length_b   1.000
_cell.length_c   1.000
_cell.angle_alpha   90.00
_cell.angle_beta   90.00
_cell.angle_gamma   90.00
#
_symmetry.space_group_name_H-M   'P 1'
#
loop_
_entity.id
_entity.type
_entity.pdbx_description
1 polymer ?
#
loop_
_entity_poly.entity_id
_entity_poly.type
_entity_poly.pdbx_seq_one_letter_code
_entity_poly.pdbx_strand_id
1 'polypeptide(L)'
;MTAQISHLGDPATHFWLTRSMARAVGVSFSEAMACGAMSAGDYAQMVTKCRQCPYVQDCQSWLGARHPRGADAPDFCCHSKVLRQLVDVV
;
A
#
# COMPACT_ATOMS: atom_id res chain seq x y z
N MET A 1 21.59 22.95 -11.25
CA MET A 1 20.67 21.93 -10.69
C MET A 1 19.39 22.62 -10.27
N THR A 2 18.30 22.42 -10.98
CA THR A 2 16.97 22.89 -10.57
C THR A 2 16.33 21.82 -9.68
N ALA A 3 15.95 22.19 -8.45
CA ALA A 3 15.20 21.30 -7.58
C ALA A 3 13.73 21.25 -8.07
N GLN A 4 13.20 20.04 -8.31
CA GLN A 4 11.76 19.85 -8.52
C GLN A 4 11.08 19.71 -7.15
N ILE A 5 10.15 20.61 -6.86
CA ILE A 5 9.31 20.57 -5.67
C ILE A 5 7.98 19.91 -6.09
N SER A 6 7.77 18.67 -5.68
CA SER A 6 6.51 17.95 -5.89
C SER A 6 5.69 17.95 -4.60
N HIS A 7 4.43 18.40 -4.69
CA HIS A 7 3.49 18.27 -3.58
C HIS A 7 3.04 16.82 -3.45
N LEU A 8 3.49 16.14 -2.40
CA LEU A 8 3.09 14.79 -2.06
C LEU A 8 1.79 14.81 -1.24
N GLY A 9 0.99 13.75 -1.36
CA GLY A 9 -0.16 13.54 -0.49
C GLY A 9 0.24 13.47 1.01
N ASP A 10 -0.75 13.67 1.87
CA ASP A 10 -0.57 13.65 3.33
C ASP A 10 0.00 12.29 3.82
N PRO A 11 1.14 12.28 4.53
CA PRO A 11 1.77 11.03 4.99
C PRO A 11 0.85 10.15 5.84
N ALA A 12 0.04 10.73 6.73
CA ALA A 12 -0.83 9.96 7.62
C ALA A 12 -1.93 9.25 6.84
N THR A 13 -2.57 9.96 5.91
CA THR A 13 -3.57 9.40 4.99
C THR A 13 -3.02 8.22 4.21
N HIS A 14 -1.85 8.39 3.59
CA HIS A 14 -1.26 7.34 2.77
C HIS A 14 -0.71 6.17 3.58
N PHE A 15 -0.26 6.38 4.81
CA PHE A 15 0.06 5.30 5.74
C PHE A 15 -1.17 4.40 5.98
N TRP A 16 -2.33 5.00 6.28
CA TRP A 16 -3.56 4.25 6.51
C TRP A 16 -4.11 3.58 5.25
N LEU A 17 -4.02 4.23 4.09
CA LEU A 17 -4.43 3.62 2.81
C LEU A 17 -3.57 2.40 2.46
N THR A 18 -2.24 2.52 2.60
CA THR A 18 -1.32 1.42 2.31
C THR A 18 -1.61 0.22 3.21
N ARG A 19 -1.79 0.47 4.53
CA ARG A 19 -2.15 -0.59 5.50
C ARG A 19 -3.52 -1.20 5.24
N SER A 20 -4.52 -0.39 4.87
CA SER A 20 -5.89 -0.86 4.62
C SER A 20 -5.96 -1.72 3.36
N MET A 21 -5.24 -1.33 2.30
CA MET A 21 -5.11 -2.12 1.08
C MET A 21 -4.46 -3.48 1.38
N ALA A 22 -3.34 -3.51 2.09
CA ALA A 22 -2.70 -4.76 2.48
C ALA A 22 -3.65 -5.69 3.25
N ARG A 23 -4.36 -5.15 4.24
CA ARG A 23 -5.33 -5.93 5.03
C ARG A 23 -6.48 -6.46 4.17
N ALA A 24 -6.99 -5.68 3.22
CA ALA A 24 -8.08 -6.10 2.34
C ALA A 24 -7.69 -7.32 1.50
N VAL A 25 -6.43 -7.38 1.08
CA VAL A 25 -5.86 -8.49 0.27
C VAL A 25 -5.25 -9.60 1.11
N GLY A 26 -5.41 -9.57 2.45
CA GLY A 26 -4.94 -10.63 3.35
C GLY A 26 -3.51 -10.49 3.86
N VAL A 27 -2.82 -9.39 3.58
CA VAL A 27 -1.42 -9.17 4.01
C VAL A 27 -1.35 -8.36 5.30
N SER A 28 -0.53 -8.82 6.25
CA SER A 28 -0.13 -8.08 7.45
C SER A 28 1.31 -7.59 7.34
N PHE A 29 1.52 -6.28 7.17
CA PHE A 29 2.87 -5.72 7.17
C PHE A 29 3.62 -5.92 8.49
N SER A 30 2.90 -5.99 9.61
CA SER A 30 3.50 -6.27 10.91
C SER A 30 4.10 -7.68 10.96
N GLU A 31 3.39 -8.68 10.42
CA GLU A 31 3.91 -10.05 10.31
C GLU A 31 5.03 -10.13 9.28
N ALA A 32 4.89 -9.47 8.13
CA ALA A 32 5.91 -9.45 7.08
C ALA A 32 7.24 -8.86 7.59
N MET A 33 7.18 -7.85 8.46
CA MET A 33 8.37 -7.33 9.13
C MET A 33 8.90 -8.28 10.22
N ALA A 34 8.01 -8.93 10.98
CA ALA A 34 8.40 -9.85 12.03
C ALA A 34 9.12 -11.10 11.49
N CYS A 35 8.72 -11.61 10.31
CA CYS A 35 9.37 -12.75 9.65
C CYS A 35 10.56 -12.35 8.75
N GLY A 36 10.88 -11.05 8.66
CA GLY A 36 12.00 -10.54 7.87
C GLY A 36 11.74 -10.48 6.36
N ALA A 37 10.51 -10.68 5.90
CA ALA A 37 10.12 -10.57 4.49
C ALA A 37 10.12 -9.12 3.97
N MET A 38 10.04 -8.14 4.86
CA MET A 38 10.05 -6.71 4.53
C MET A 38 10.70 -5.92 5.67
N SER A 39 11.48 -4.88 5.36
CA SER A 39 12.00 -3.97 6.39
C SER A 39 11.03 -2.80 6.66
N ALA A 40 11.18 -2.14 7.80
CA ALA A 40 10.45 -0.89 8.08
C ALA A 40 10.78 0.22 7.05
N GLY A 41 12.01 0.21 6.51
CA GLY A 41 12.43 1.13 5.45
C GLY A 41 11.69 0.88 4.13
N ASP A 42 11.50 -0.38 3.75
CA ASP A 42 10.73 -0.75 2.56
C ASP A 42 9.27 -0.30 2.71
N TYR A 43 8.68 -0.52 3.89
CA TYR A 43 7.32 -0.07 4.16
C TYR A 43 7.19 1.48 4.09
N ALA A 44 8.15 2.22 4.64
CA ALA A 44 8.16 3.68 4.53
C ALA A 44 8.30 4.17 3.06
N GLN A 45 9.08 3.46 2.25
CA GLN A 45 9.18 3.72 0.81
C GLN A 45 7.87 3.41 0.09
N MET A 46 7.18 2.33 0.46
CA MET A 46 5.84 2.03 -0.07
C MET A 46 4.87 3.16 0.22
N VAL A 47 4.77 3.63 1.47
CA VAL A 47 3.92 4.77 1.83
C VAL A 47 4.32 6.02 1.02
N THR A 48 5.61 6.29 0.85
CA THR A 48 6.09 7.42 0.05
C THR A 48 5.68 7.33 -1.42
N LYS A 49 5.75 6.14 -2.01
CA LYS A 49 5.28 5.89 -3.38
C LYS A 49 3.76 6.05 -3.48
N CYS A 50 3.00 5.57 -2.48
CA CYS A 50 1.56 5.75 -2.42
C CYS A 50 1.15 7.23 -2.43
N ARG A 51 1.95 8.11 -1.80
CA ARG A 51 1.71 9.58 -1.78
C ARG A 51 1.79 10.28 -3.12
N GLN A 52 2.30 9.59 -4.15
CA GLN A 52 2.36 10.05 -5.54
C GLN A 52 1.27 9.40 -6.41
N CYS A 53 0.46 8.51 -5.84
CA CYS A 53 -0.54 7.76 -6.59
C CYS A 53 -1.67 8.68 -7.06
N PRO A 54 -2.04 8.68 -8.36
CA PRO A 54 -3.16 9.47 -8.86
C PRO A 54 -4.54 8.85 -8.53
N TYR A 55 -4.59 7.58 -8.13
CA TYR A 55 -5.82 6.80 -7.93
C TYR A 55 -6.30 6.75 -6.47
N VAL A 56 -6.08 7.81 -5.69
CA VAL A 56 -6.44 7.83 -4.25
C VAL A 56 -7.95 7.71 -4.04
N GLN A 57 -8.74 8.40 -4.86
CA GLN A 57 -10.21 8.35 -4.77
C GLN A 57 -10.74 6.95 -5.13
N ASP A 58 -10.19 6.32 -6.17
CA ASP A 58 -10.54 4.94 -6.54
C ASP A 58 -10.12 3.95 -5.46
N CYS A 59 -8.95 4.14 -4.83
CA CYS A 59 -8.49 3.34 -3.71
C CYS A 59 -9.45 3.42 -2.51
N GLN A 60 -9.88 4.62 -2.14
CA GLN A 60 -10.84 4.82 -1.05
C GLN A 60 -12.20 4.21 -1.37
N SER A 61 -12.69 4.39 -2.60
CA SER A 61 -13.96 3.82 -3.06
C SER A 61 -13.92 2.30 -3.06
N TRP A 62 -12.83 1.72 -3.55
CA TRP A 62 -12.62 0.27 -3.52
C TRP A 62 -12.55 -0.26 -2.08
N LEU A 63 -11.80 0.40 -1.19
CA LEU A 63 -11.70 0.02 0.23
C LEU A 63 -13.02 0.16 0.99
N GLY A 64 -13.89 1.08 0.57
CA GLY A 64 -15.23 1.27 1.15
C GLY A 64 -16.25 0.23 0.68
N ALA A 65 -15.98 -0.48 -0.42
CA ALA A 65 -16.84 -1.54 -0.92
C ALA A 65 -16.62 -2.85 -0.14
N ARG A 66 -17.64 -3.72 -0.15
CA ARG A 66 -17.53 -5.07 0.45
C ARG A 66 -16.81 -5.98 -0.53
N HIS A 67 -15.67 -6.53 -0.11
CA HIS A 67 -14.94 -7.55 -0.83
C HIS A 67 -14.81 -8.83 -0.01
N PRO A 68 -14.72 -10.02 -0.65
CA PRO A 68 -14.24 -11.21 0.02
C PRO A 68 -12.89 -10.96 0.67
N ARG A 69 -12.63 -11.58 1.81
CA ARG A 69 -11.30 -11.54 2.43
C ARG A 69 -10.28 -12.16 1.47
N GLY A 70 -9.13 -11.52 1.29
CA GLY A 70 -8.09 -12.03 0.37
C GLY A 70 -8.41 -11.76 -1.10
N ALA A 71 -9.23 -10.75 -1.40
CA ALA A 71 -9.38 -10.28 -2.78
C ALA A 71 -8.02 -9.81 -3.33
N ASP A 72 -7.82 -9.96 -4.64
CA ASP A 72 -6.65 -9.38 -5.30
C ASP A 72 -6.65 -7.85 -5.17
N ALA A 73 -5.44 -7.28 -5.01
CA ALA A 73 -5.28 -5.83 -5.11
C ALA A 73 -5.74 -5.36 -6.49
N PRO A 74 -6.48 -4.24 -6.60
CA PRO A 74 -6.91 -3.74 -7.89
C PRO A 74 -5.72 -3.32 -8.75
N ASP A 75 -5.84 -3.44 -10.07
CA ASP A 75 -4.75 -3.18 -11.01
C ASP A 75 -4.19 -1.75 -10.93
N PHE A 76 -5.00 -0.78 -10.52
CA PHE A 76 -4.57 0.61 -10.32
C PHE A 76 -3.68 0.79 -9.08
N CYS A 77 -3.65 -0.16 -8.15
CA CYS A 77 -2.85 -0.06 -6.95
C CYS A 77 -1.36 -0.16 -7.27
N CYS A 78 -0.60 0.89 -6.95
CA CYS A 78 0.86 0.92 -7.18
C CYS A 78 1.68 -0.10 -6.36
N HIS A 79 1.01 -0.83 -5.45
CA HIS A 79 1.57 -1.89 -4.61
C HIS A 79 1.05 -3.29 -4.96
N SER A 80 0.16 -3.44 -5.96
CA SER A 80 -0.47 -4.72 -6.30
C SER A 80 0.52 -5.87 -6.43
N LYS A 81 1.63 -5.64 -7.14
CA LYS A 81 2.71 -6.62 -7.32
C LYS A 81 3.39 -7.02 -5.99
N VAL A 82 3.75 -6.05 -5.15
CA VAL A 82 4.43 -6.32 -3.87
C VAL A 82 3.48 -7.02 -2.90
N LEU A 83 2.22 -6.58 -2.85
CA LEU A 83 1.22 -7.22 -2.02
C LEU A 83 1.00 -8.68 -2.41
N ARG A 84 0.90 -8.97 -3.71
CA ARG A 84 0.80 -10.35 -4.21
C ARG A 84 1.98 -11.21 -3.78
N GLN A 85 3.20 -10.67 -3.79
CA GLN A 85 4.39 -11.40 -3.33
C GLN A 85 4.40 -11.66 -1.83
N LEU A 86 3.77 -10.78 -1.03
CA LEU A 86 3.70 -10.94 0.42
C LEU A 86 2.62 -11.94 0.86
N VAL A 87 1.56 -12.14 0.07
CA VAL A 87 0.49 -13.12 0.37
C VAL A 87 1.03 -14.54 0.59
N ASP A 88 2.12 -14.92 -0.10
CA ASP A 88 2.70 -16.26 0.03
C ASP A 88 3.65 -16.40 1.23
N VAL A 89 3.94 -15.31 1.94
CA VAL A 89 4.98 -15.24 2.98
C VAL A 89 4.41 -14.99 4.38
N VAL A 90 3.20 -14.44 4.48
CA VAL A 90 2.45 -14.21 5.74
C VAL A 90 1.10 -14.90 5.69
#